data_AF-A0A3S3UX76-F1
#
_entry.id   AF-A0A3S3UX76-F1
#
_cell.length_a   1.000
_cell.length_b   1.000
_cell.length_c   1.000
_cell.angle_alpha   90.00
_cell.angle_beta   90.00
_cell.angle_gamma   90.00
#
_symmetry.space_group_name_H-M   'P 1'
#
loop_
_entity.id
_entity.type
_entity.pdbx_description
1 polymer ?
#
loop_
_entity_poly.entity_id
_entity_poly.type
_entity_poly.pdbx_seq_one_letter_code
_entity_poly.pdbx_strand_id
1 'polypeptide(L)'
;DATLQSAGLGVASIRDLATSVPINVVAVPAEDVAKIGAPYLSVVIPKGTYEGQAEDVPTAAVGNFLITRADVSDETAYQMTKLLFEHLDQLTAAHAAAKAIDPAKALDGMPVALHPGAERYYKEKGLLK
;
A
#
# COMPACT_ATOMS: atom_id res chain seq x y z
N ASP A 1 11.80 24.33 -6.16
CA ASP A 1 12.26 22.93 -6.32
C ASP A 1 11.11 21.97 -6.10
N ALA A 2 11.31 20.68 -6.38
CA ALA A 2 10.30 19.64 -6.16
C ALA A 2 10.98 18.30 -5.80
N THR A 3 10.24 17.44 -5.09
CA THR A 3 10.61 16.05 -4.82
C THR A 3 9.42 15.15 -5.17
N LEU A 4 9.71 13.89 -5.50
CA LEU A 4 8.71 12.86 -5.78
C LEU A 4 9.00 11.64 -4.92
N GLN A 5 7.98 11.17 -4.22
CA GLN A 5 8.08 9.98 -3.38
C GLN A 5 6.86 9.08 -3.57
N SER A 6 7.11 7.81 -3.89
CA SER A 6 6.09 6.76 -3.84
C SER A 6 6.13 6.11 -2.45
N ALA A 7 5.10 6.34 -1.65
CA ALA A 7 5.00 5.83 -0.28
C ALA A 7 3.54 5.74 0.16
N GLY A 8 3.29 5.00 1.24
CA GLY A 8 1.98 4.99 1.90
C GLY A 8 1.61 6.37 2.47
N LEU A 9 0.31 6.67 2.52
CA LEU A 9 -0.18 7.91 3.09
C LEU A 9 0.28 8.10 4.54
N GLY A 10 0.73 9.31 4.88
CA GLY A 10 1.21 9.65 6.21
C GLY A 10 2.65 9.22 6.50
N VAL A 11 3.45 8.91 5.48
CA VAL A 11 4.87 8.58 5.64
C VAL A 11 5.62 9.69 6.38
N ALA A 12 6.51 9.31 7.30
CA ALA A 12 7.22 10.24 8.17
C ALA A 12 8.02 11.30 7.39
N SER A 13 8.69 10.92 6.30
CA SER A 13 9.50 11.84 5.50
C SER A 13 8.73 13.05 4.97
N ILE A 14 7.49 12.86 4.50
CA ILE A 14 6.65 13.96 4.00
C ILE A 14 6.01 14.72 5.15
N ARG A 15 5.66 14.05 6.26
CA ARG A 15 5.16 14.72 7.47
C ARG A 15 6.21 15.67 8.06
N ASP A 16 7.44 15.21 8.21
CA ASP A 16 8.54 16.00 8.76
C ASP A 16 8.92 17.16 7.81
N LEU A 17 8.83 16.95 6.50
CA LEU A 17 9.00 18.02 5.52
C LEU A 17 7.91 19.08 5.65
N ALA A 18 6.65 18.67 5.76
CA ALA A 18 5.49 19.56 5.84
C ALA A 18 5.47 20.43 7.10
N THR A 19 6.04 19.94 8.21
CA THR A 19 6.19 20.71 9.46
C THR A 19 7.40 21.64 9.43
N SER A 20 8.42 21.33 8.63
CA SER A 20 9.66 22.10 8.56
C SER A 20 9.56 23.30 7.62
N VAL A 21 8.87 23.15 6.49
CA VAL A 21 8.70 24.20 5.48
C VAL A 21 7.30 24.13 4.85
N PRO A 22 6.74 25.26 4.39
CA PRO A 22 5.50 25.25 3.63
C PRO A 22 5.65 24.38 2.38
N ILE A 23 4.76 23.39 2.22
CA ILE A 23 4.71 22.54 1.03
C ILE A 23 3.40 22.72 0.27
N ASN A 24 3.44 22.40 -1.02
CA ASN A 24 2.26 22.22 -1.85
C ASN A 24 2.31 20.81 -2.44
N VAL A 25 1.25 20.02 -2.24
CA VAL A 25 1.14 18.68 -2.84
C VAL A 25 0.60 18.84 -4.26
N VAL A 26 1.43 18.51 -5.25
CA VAL A 26 1.06 18.63 -6.66
C VAL A 26 0.19 17.43 -7.06
N ALA A 27 -0.97 17.72 -7.65
CA ALA A 27 -1.90 16.71 -8.13
C ALA A 27 -1.37 15.95 -9.35
N VAL A 28 -1.73 14.66 -9.44
CA VAL A 28 -1.67 13.88 -10.68
C VAL A 28 -3.12 13.57 -11.08
N PRO A 29 -3.68 14.28 -12.08
CA PRO A 29 -5.06 14.10 -12.49
C PRO A 29 -5.39 12.66 -12.90
N ALA A 30 -6.61 12.21 -12.60
CA ALA A 30 -7.07 10.86 -12.93
C ALA A 30 -6.95 10.54 -14.43
N GLU A 31 -7.16 11.54 -15.30
CA GLU A 31 -7.00 11.40 -16.76
C GLU A 31 -5.56 11.11 -17.17
N ASP A 32 -4.57 11.64 -16.45
CA ASP A 32 -3.16 11.39 -16.73
C ASP A 32 -2.75 10.01 -16.21
N VAL A 33 -3.26 9.62 -15.03
CA VAL A 33 -3.09 8.25 -14.54
C VAL A 33 -3.68 7.23 -15.50
N ALA A 34 -4.87 7.51 -16.05
CA ALA A 34 -5.52 6.65 -17.04
C ALA A 34 -4.73 6.51 -18.34
N LYS A 35 -4.04 7.57 -18.80
CA LYS A 35 -3.15 7.52 -19.97
C LYS A 35 -1.91 6.63 -19.72
N ILE A 36 -1.41 6.59 -18.49
CA ILE A 36 -0.28 5.72 -18.11
C ILE A 36 -0.73 4.25 -18.06
N GLY A 37 -1.90 3.99 -17.48
CA GLY A 37 -2.45 2.63 -17.37
C GLY A 37 -1.79 1.78 -16.28
N ALA A 38 -2.02 0.47 -16.33
CA ALA A 38 -1.53 -0.46 -15.33
C ALA A 38 0.01 -0.41 -15.19
N PRO A 39 0.57 -0.47 -13.96
CA PRO A 39 -0.08 -0.83 -12.70
C PRO A 39 -0.64 0.37 -11.90
N TYR A 40 -0.71 1.56 -12.49
CA TYR A 40 -1.11 2.76 -11.77
C TYR A 40 -2.64 2.86 -11.63
N LEU A 41 -3.06 3.23 -10.42
CA LEU A 41 -4.45 3.45 -10.04
C LEU A 41 -4.62 4.91 -9.64
N SER A 42 -5.72 5.53 -10.07
CA SER A 42 -6.08 6.85 -9.60
C SER A 42 -6.60 6.75 -8.17
N VAL A 43 -6.01 7.52 -7.27
CA VAL A 43 -6.42 7.61 -5.86
C VAL A 43 -6.44 9.06 -5.40
N VAL A 44 -6.88 9.31 -4.17
CA VAL A 44 -6.91 10.64 -3.56
C VAL A 44 -6.10 10.62 -2.27
N ILE A 45 -5.27 11.64 -2.08
CA ILE A 45 -4.70 12.00 -0.77
C ILE A 45 -5.78 12.83 -0.06
N PRO A 46 -6.41 12.31 1.02
CA PRO A 46 -7.45 13.06 1.72
C PRO A 46 -6.90 14.36 2.30
N LYS A 47 -7.74 15.40 2.39
CA LYS A 47 -7.40 16.67 3.04
C LYS A 47 -6.87 16.45 4.45
N GLY A 48 -5.88 17.25 4.84
CA GLY A 48 -5.25 17.16 6.16
C GLY A 48 -4.38 15.92 6.38
N THR A 49 -4.01 15.19 5.31
CA THR A 49 -3.00 14.12 5.43
C THR A 49 -1.63 14.70 5.80
N TYR A 50 -1.30 15.87 5.26
CA TYR A 50 -0.07 16.61 5.56
C TYR A 50 -0.38 18.05 6.00
N GLU A 51 0.50 18.64 6.80
CA GLU A 51 0.35 20.03 7.24
C GLU A 51 0.35 20.98 6.04
N GLY A 52 -0.57 21.96 6.05
CA GLY A 52 -0.76 22.88 4.93
C GLY A 52 -1.57 22.35 3.74
N GLN A 53 -1.91 21.05 3.70
CA GLN A 53 -2.74 20.46 2.65
C GLN A 53 -4.24 20.55 2.99
N ALA A 54 -4.88 21.65 2.56
CA ALA A 54 -6.27 21.95 2.90
C ALA A 54 -7.33 21.19 2.08
N GLU A 55 -6.97 20.73 0.87
CA GLU A 55 -7.90 20.12 -0.09
C GLU A 55 -7.50 18.68 -0.41
N ASP A 56 -8.46 17.86 -0.83
CA ASP A 56 -8.19 16.53 -1.39
C ASP A 56 -7.32 16.66 -2.65
N VAL A 57 -6.29 15.83 -2.78
CA VAL A 57 -5.36 15.88 -3.92
C VAL A 57 -5.44 14.57 -4.71
N PRO A 58 -5.92 14.57 -5.97
CA PRO A 58 -5.89 13.38 -6.80
C PRO A 58 -4.44 13.04 -7.17
N THR A 59 -4.11 11.75 -7.16
CA THR A 59 -2.77 11.27 -7.47
C THR A 59 -2.78 9.84 -8.02
N ALA A 60 -1.59 9.32 -8.34
CA ALA A 60 -1.36 7.94 -8.73
C ALA A 60 -0.91 7.08 -7.54
N ALA A 61 -1.36 5.84 -7.48
CA ALA A 61 -0.85 4.81 -6.58
C ALA A 61 -0.58 3.49 -7.32
N VAL A 62 0.17 2.61 -6.69
CA VAL A 62 0.39 1.23 -7.13
C VAL A 62 0.08 0.28 -5.98
N GLY A 63 -0.30 -0.96 -6.30
CA GLY A 63 -0.44 -2.01 -5.30
C GLY A 63 0.88 -2.31 -4.63
N ASN A 64 0.89 -2.43 -3.29
CA ASN A 64 2.07 -2.84 -2.54
C ASN A 64 1.99 -4.34 -2.24
N PHE A 65 3.06 -5.07 -2.53
CA PHE A 65 3.10 -6.53 -2.42
C PHE A 65 4.26 -6.97 -1.53
N LEU A 66 4.00 -7.92 -0.63
CA LEU A 66 5.05 -8.64 0.08
C LEU A 66 5.48 -9.83 -0.77
N ILE A 67 6.67 -9.74 -1.37
CA ILE A 67 7.19 -10.74 -2.30
C ILE A 67 8.30 -11.55 -1.61
N THR A 68 8.37 -12.84 -1.91
CA THR A 68 9.44 -13.74 -1.46
C THR A 68 9.96 -14.58 -2.62
N ARG A 69 11.09 -15.26 -2.43
CA ARG A 69 11.63 -16.22 -3.41
C ARG A 69 10.81 -17.50 -3.40
N ALA A 70 10.75 -18.17 -4.55
CA ALA A 70 10.03 -19.43 -4.72
C ALA A 70 10.63 -20.62 -3.93
N ASP A 71 11.87 -20.52 -3.46
CA ASP A 71 12.56 -21.57 -2.69
C ASP A 71 12.52 -21.34 -1.17
N VAL A 72 11.81 -20.31 -0.70
CA VAL A 72 11.47 -20.21 0.72
C VAL A 72 10.57 -21.40 1.09
N SER A 73 10.75 -21.96 2.28
CA SER A 73 9.94 -23.11 2.66
C SER A 73 8.45 -22.76 2.74
N ASP A 74 7.59 -23.69 2.34
CA ASP A 74 6.13 -23.52 2.42
C ASP A 74 5.67 -23.12 3.83
N GLU A 75 6.29 -23.70 4.86
CA GLU A 75 5.98 -23.37 6.24
C GLU A 75 6.37 -21.93 6.59
N THR A 76 7.55 -21.47 6.17
CA THR A 76 7.97 -20.08 6.38
C THR A 76 7.03 -19.11 5.68
N ALA A 77 6.68 -19.35 4.41
CA ALA A 77 5.78 -18.47 3.65
C ALA A 77 4.36 -18.46 4.25
N TYR A 78 3.87 -19.62 4.73
CA TYR A 78 2.61 -19.72 5.45
C TYR A 78 2.62 -18.88 6.73
N GLN A 79 3.64 -19.03 7.58
CA GLN A 79 3.75 -18.27 8.82
C GLN A 79 3.91 -16.78 8.56
N MET A 80 4.69 -16.38 7.55
CA MET A 80 4.80 -14.97 7.16
C MET A 80 3.44 -14.38 6.78
N THR A 81 2.68 -15.09 5.93
CA THR A 81 1.35 -14.64 5.47
C THR A 81 0.37 -14.58 6.65
N LYS A 82 0.37 -15.61 7.50
CA LYS A 82 -0.49 -15.69 8.68
C LYS A 82 -0.22 -14.55 9.65
N LEU A 83 1.05 -14.37 10.05
CA LEU A 83 1.45 -13.35 11.02
C LEU A 83 1.20 -11.94 10.48
N LEU A 84 1.35 -11.71 9.18
CA LEU A 84 1.00 -10.41 8.58
C LEU A 84 -0.47 -10.04 8.84
N PHE A 85 -1.40 -10.95 8.54
CA PHE A 85 -2.84 -10.66 8.64
C PHE A 85 -3.39 -10.78 10.06
N GLU A 86 -2.85 -11.68 10.88
CA GLU A 86 -3.31 -11.86 12.27
C GLU A 86 -2.78 -10.79 13.23
N HIS A 87 -1.82 -9.97 12.80
CA HIS A 87 -1.23 -8.87 13.59
C HIS A 87 -1.30 -7.51 12.89
N LEU A 88 -2.35 -7.26 12.08
CA LEU A 88 -2.55 -5.97 11.40
C LEU A 88 -2.68 -4.78 12.37
N ASP A 89 -3.09 -5.02 13.61
CA ASP A 89 -3.10 -4.03 14.68
C ASP A 89 -1.69 -3.51 15.00
N GLN A 90 -0.69 -4.41 15.03
CA GLN A 90 0.71 -4.03 15.24
C GLN A 90 1.26 -3.26 14.04
N LEU A 91 0.93 -3.67 12.82
CA LEU A 91 1.30 -2.90 11.62
C LEU A 91 0.65 -1.50 11.62
N THR A 92 -0.61 -1.41 12.04
CA THR A 92 -1.34 -0.15 12.16
C THR A 92 -0.72 0.80 13.19
N ALA A 93 -0.24 0.25 14.30
CA ALA A 93 0.48 1.02 15.31
C ALA A 93 1.82 1.56 14.77
N ALA A 94 2.50 0.79 13.92
CA ALA A 94 3.76 1.19 13.29
C ALA A 94 3.57 2.20 12.15
N HIS A 95 2.51 2.05 11.33
CA HIS A 95 2.26 2.93 10.19
C HIS A 95 0.77 3.04 9.83
N ALA A 96 0.28 4.27 9.69
CA ALA A 96 -1.14 4.56 9.46
C ALA A 96 -1.70 3.92 8.18
N ALA A 97 -0.89 3.82 7.12
CA ALA A 97 -1.28 3.17 5.86
C ALA A 97 -1.73 1.70 6.02
N ALA A 98 -1.29 0.99 7.07
CA ALA A 98 -1.71 -0.40 7.29
C ALA A 98 -3.21 -0.53 7.60
N LYS A 99 -3.88 0.56 8.01
CA LYS A 99 -5.35 0.59 8.18
C LYS A 99 -6.12 0.30 6.90
N ALA A 100 -5.49 0.47 5.74
CA ALA A 100 -6.09 0.20 4.44
C ALA A 100 -5.93 -1.27 3.99
N ILE A 101 -5.22 -2.10 4.74
CA ILE A 101 -5.03 -3.51 4.40
C ILE A 101 -6.34 -4.28 4.66
N ASP A 102 -6.90 -4.83 3.60
CA ASP A 102 -8.09 -5.67 3.61
C ASP A 102 -7.73 -7.08 3.13
N PRO A 103 -7.77 -8.11 4.00
CA PRO A 103 -7.47 -9.49 3.62
C PRO A 103 -8.34 -10.01 2.46
N ALA A 104 -9.58 -9.51 2.32
CA ALA A 104 -10.49 -9.91 1.24
C ALA A 104 -10.02 -9.44 -0.14
N LYS A 105 -9.18 -8.41 -0.18
CA LYS A 105 -8.61 -7.83 -1.42
C LYS A 105 -7.14 -8.19 -1.61
N ALA A 106 -6.58 -9.04 -0.75
CA ALA A 106 -5.15 -9.34 -0.73
C ALA A 106 -4.63 -9.96 -2.04
N LEU A 107 -5.53 -10.53 -2.86
CA LEU A 107 -5.20 -11.19 -4.12
C LEU A 107 -5.52 -10.33 -5.35
N ASP A 108 -6.08 -9.14 -5.15
CA ASP A 108 -6.44 -8.26 -6.26
C ASP A 108 -5.18 -7.74 -6.96
N GLY A 109 -5.15 -7.85 -8.29
CA GLY A 109 -4.08 -7.30 -9.10
C GLY A 109 -2.71 -7.97 -8.93
N MET A 110 -2.66 -9.22 -8.46
CA MET A 110 -1.40 -9.99 -8.33
C MET A 110 -0.60 -10.03 -9.64
N PRO A 111 0.65 -9.55 -9.66
CA PRO A 111 1.49 -9.59 -10.87
C PRO A 111 2.22 -10.92 -11.04
N VAL A 112 2.24 -11.77 -10.01
CA VAL A 112 3.00 -13.03 -9.96
C VAL A 112 2.18 -14.12 -9.27
N ALA A 113 2.59 -15.38 -9.44
CA ALA A 113 1.97 -16.53 -8.78
C ALA A 113 2.17 -16.48 -7.25
N LEU A 114 1.19 -17.02 -6.52
CA LEU A 114 1.30 -17.19 -5.07
C LEU A 114 2.34 -18.23 -4.70
N HIS A 115 3.03 -18.00 -3.59
CA HIS A 115 3.83 -19.03 -2.93
C HIS A 115 2.90 -20.12 -2.34
N PRO A 116 3.21 -21.43 -2.45
CA PRO A 116 2.31 -22.49 -1.95
C PRO A 116 1.93 -22.34 -0.47
N GLY A 117 2.89 -21.98 0.38
CA GLY A 117 2.63 -21.60 1.77
C GLY A 117 1.59 -20.47 1.97
N ALA A 118 1.66 -19.40 1.17
CA ALA A 118 0.69 -18.30 1.21
C ALA A 118 -0.68 -18.75 0.67
N GLU A 119 -0.68 -19.51 -0.42
CA GLU A 119 -1.89 -20.10 -1.00
C GLU A 119 -2.65 -20.96 0.02
N ARG A 120 -1.92 -21.78 0.78
CA ARG A 120 -2.49 -22.59 1.87
C ARG A 120 -3.21 -21.71 2.89
N TYR A 121 -2.59 -20.61 3.33
CA TYR A 121 -3.22 -19.68 4.26
C TYR A 121 -4.50 -19.05 3.69
N TYR A 122 -4.45 -18.54 2.45
CA TYR A 122 -5.61 -17.92 1.83
C TYR A 122 -6.78 -18.91 1.64
N LYS A 123 -6.50 -20.17 1.29
CA LYS A 123 -7.51 -21.23 1.24
C LYS A 123 -8.13 -21.53 2.61
N GLU A 124 -7.30 -21.67 3.65
CA GLU A 124 -7.77 -21.91 5.02
C GLU A 124 -8.69 -20.80 5.54
N LYS A 125 -8.42 -19.55 5.15
CA LYS A 125 -9.26 -18.39 5.52
C LYS A 125 -10.46 -18.18 4.58
N GLY A 126 -10.63 -19.03 3.56
CA GLY A 126 -11.72 -18.90 2.57
C GLY A 126 -11.57 -17.70 1.64
N LEU A 127 -10.37 -17.14 1.53
CA LEU A 127 -10.03 -16.00 0.68
C LEU A 127 -9.63 -16.42 -0.74
N LEU A 128 -9.29 -17.70 -0.91
CA LEU A 128 -9.00 -18.34 -2.19
C LEU A 128 -9.80 -19.64 -2.30
N LYS A 129 -10.47 -19.86 -3.43
CA LYS A 129 -11.26 -21.07 -3.73
C LYS A 129 -10.44 -22.04 -4.57
#